data_AF-A0A1I6JFN4-F1
#
_entry.id   AF-A0A1I6JFN4-F1
#
_cell.length_a   1.000
_cell.length_b   1.000
_cell.length_c   1.000
_cell.angle_alpha   90.00
_cell.angle_beta   90.00
_cell.angle_gamma   90.00
#
_symmetry.space_group_name_H-M   'P 1'
#
loop_
_entity.id
_entity.type
_entity.pdbx_description
1 polymer ?
#
loop_
_entity_poly.entity_id
_entity_poly.type
_entity_poly.pdbx_seq_one_letter_code
_entity_poly.pdbx_strand_id
1 'polypeptide(L)'
;MKLAKRCLSRICKWQTEAWNKENIIIGKNIRNVEILACCCIGIYALSERGVQHKLLAFFLILYCILDVILRYTSGWCVSLLKCLLVITLEFMCYVVGMSMILVVRICLGISFNIGLAIVLTVEYIKYWIRLTFTVQNEISKLANELVSVLCTIIFTVGTYIVSIGFSDVPSFNVIQKSYKNIEELMGAITNNQELSKQIFLSCFKMIFELSFLMLLPTLCLSLLCTALVDIMQYYLKKNNLTDYWGTLERMKINRKNKI
;
A
#
# COMPACT_ATOMS: atom_id res chain seq x y z
N MET A 1 -23.02 12.83 10.96
CA MET A 1 -22.30 12.79 12.27
C MET A 1 -22.84 11.81 13.34
N LYS A 2 -24.13 11.82 13.72
CA LYS A 2 -24.67 10.91 14.77
C LYS A 2 -24.54 9.42 14.43
N LEU A 3 -24.71 9.04 13.17
CA LEU A 3 -24.61 7.64 12.71
C LEU A 3 -23.17 7.12 12.76
N ALA A 4 -22.20 7.87 12.21
CA ALA A 4 -20.79 7.54 12.25
C ALA A 4 -20.24 7.42 13.68
N LYS A 5 -20.64 8.32 14.60
CA LYS A 5 -20.30 8.22 16.03
C LYS A 5 -20.83 6.93 16.67
N ARG A 6 -22.07 6.52 16.34
CA ARG A 6 -22.65 5.26 16.84
C ARG A 6 -21.97 4.02 16.26
N CYS A 7 -21.56 4.06 14.99
CA CYS A 7 -20.78 2.98 14.36
C CYS A 7 -19.39 2.85 15.00
N LEU A 8 -18.65 3.94 15.15
CA LEU A 8 -17.34 3.96 15.81
C LEU A 8 -17.40 3.48 17.26
N SER A 9 -18.39 3.92 18.04
CA SER A 9 -18.53 3.47 19.44
C SER A 9 -18.83 1.97 19.55
N ARG A 10 -19.59 1.40 18.60
CA ARG A 10 -19.86 -0.04 18.54
C ARG A 10 -18.61 -0.83 18.11
N ILE A 11 -17.85 -0.31 17.15
CA ILE A 11 -16.57 -0.93 16.71
C ILE A 11 -15.57 -0.97 17.86
N CYS A 12 -15.35 0.14 18.58
CA CYS A 12 -14.44 0.14 19.72
C CYS A 12 -14.89 -0.84 20.80
N LYS A 13 -16.19 -0.91 21.10
CA LYS A 13 -16.72 -1.86 22.08
C LYS A 13 -16.47 -3.31 21.65
N TRP A 14 -16.72 -3.65 20.39
CA TRP A 14 -16.47 -4.98 19.85
C TRP A 14 -14.98 -5.34 19.75
N GLN A 15 -14.11 -4.40 19.37
CA GLN A 15 -12.65 -4.59 19.42
C GLN A 15 -12.17 -4.89 20.86
N THR A 16 -12.72 -4.21 21.86
CA THR A 16 -12.40 -4.45 23.26
C THR A 16 -12.89 -5.84 23.71
N GLU A 17 -14.06 -6.27 23.25
CA GLU A 17 -14.62 -7.59 23.54
C GLU A 17 -13.87 -8.74 22.85
N ALA A 18 -13.30 -8.53 21.65
CA ALA A 18 -12.44 -9.52 20.98
C ALA A 18 -11.00 -9.53 21.48
N TRP A 19 -10.48 -8.41 21.97
CA TRP A 19 -9.18 -8.38 22.64
C TRP A 19 -9.20 -9.21 23.94
N ASN A 20 -10.34 -9.23 24.62
CA ASN A 20 -10.53 -9.95 25.89
C ASN A 20 -10.94 -11.42 25.73
N LYS A 21 -11.24 -11.90 24.52
CA LYS A 21 -11.60 -13.31 24.25
C LYS A 21 -10.85 -13.79 23.02
N GLU A 22 -10.01 -14.82 23.17
CA GLU A 22 -9.28 -15.51 22.08
C GLU A 22 -10.20 -16.24 21.07
N ASN A 23 -11.33 -15.64 20.66
CA ASN A 23 -12.28 -16.22 19.73
C ASN A 23 -12.06 -15.67 18.32
N ILE A 24 -11.42 -16.50 17.48
CA ILE A 24 -11.14 -16.26 16.06
C ILE A 24 -12.41 -15.85 15.26
N ILE A 25 -13.58 -16.35 15.67
CA ILE A 25 -14.89 -16.04 15.07
C ILE A 25 -15.27 -14.56 15.28
N ILE A 26 -14.94 -13.97 16.44
CA ILE A 26 -15.26 -12.58 16.76
C ILE A 26 -14.35 -11.63 15.94
N GLY A 27 -13.08 -11.98 15.76
CA GLY A 27 -12.15 -11.20 14.92
C GLY A 27 -12.60 -11.08 13.46
N LYS A 28 -13.17 -12.15 12.88
CA LYS A 28 -13.70 -12.14 11.50
C LYS A 28 -14.93 -11.24 11.35
N ASN A 29 -15.79 -11.19 12.37
CA ASN A 29 -16.96 -10.32 12.41
C ASN A 29 -16.60 -8.84 12.62
N ILE A 30 -15.61 -8.54 13.47
CA ILE A 30 -15.16 -7.16 13.71
C ILE A 30 -14.61 -6.52 12.44
N ARG A 31 -13.78 -7.26 11.68
CA ARG A 31 -13.20 -6.73 10.44
C ARG A 31 -14.24 -6.47 9.36
N ASN A 32 -15.30 -7.29 9.28
CA ASN A 32 -16.44 -7.02 8.40
C ASN A 32 -17.19 -5.73 8.80
N VAL A 33 -17.29 -5.46 10.11
CA VAL A 33 -17.91 -4.24 10.62
C VAL A 33 -17.03 -3.02 10.39
N GLU A 34 -15.71 -3.13 10.53
CA GLU A 34 -14.75 -2.07 10.20
C GLU A 34 -14.88 -1.64 8.74
N ILE A 35 -15.08 -2.60 7.85
CA ILE A 35 -15.24 -2.35 6.41
C ILE A 35 -16.59 -1.75 6.10
N LEU A 36 -17.65 -2.25 6.74
CA LEU A 36 -18.97 -1.62 6.64
C LEU A 36 -18.92 -0.17 7.12
N ALA A 37 -18.17 0.11 8.19
CA ALA A 37 -17.97 1.48 8.68
C ALA A 37 -17.11 2.32 7.75
N CYS A 38 -16.04 1.77 7.16
CA CYS A 38 -15.24 2.47 6.15
C CYS A 38 -16.10 2.81 4.91
N CYS A 39 -16.93 1.88 4.43
CA CYS A 39 -17.89 2.13 3.35
C CYS A 39 -18.91 3.21 3.74
N CYS A 40 -19.49 3.15 4.93
CA CYS A 40 -20.43 4.16 5.43
C CYS A 40 -19.78 5.55 5.57
N ILE A 41 -18.53 5.61 6.05
CA ILE A 41 -17.75 6.85 6.14
C ILE A 41 -17.41 7.36 4.73
N GLY A 42 -17.07 6.48 3.80
CA GLY A 42 -16.83 6.83 2.40
C GLY A 42 -18.07 7.40 1.72
N ILE A 43 -19.21 6.73 1.82
CA ILE A 43 -20.50 7.21 1.27
C ILE A 43 -20.89 8.56 1.90
N TYR A 44 -20.68 8.73 3.21
CA TYR A 44 -20.91 9.99 3.89
C TYR A 44 -19.98 11.11 3.37
N ALA A 45 -18.69 10.82 3.22
CA ALA A 45 -17.72 11.79 2.71
C ALA A 45 -17.98 12.16 1.22
N LEU A 46 -18.59 11.27 0.43
CA LEU A 46 -19.08 11.56 -0.92
C LEU A 46 -20.23 12.57 -0.93
N SER A 47 -21.05 12.61 0.12
CA SER A 47 -22.21 13.50 0.24
C SER A 47 -21.86 14.94 0.65
N GLU A 48 -20.64 15.18 1.14
CA GLU A 48 -20.16 16.49 1.56
C GLU A 48 -19.64 17.30 0.34
N ARG A 49 -19.82 18.63 0.37
CA ARG A 49 -19.54 19.51 -0.79
C ARG A 49 -18.06 19.81 -1.08
N GLY A 50 -17.12 19.21 -0.35
CA GLY A 50 -15.68 19.40 -0.55
C GLY A 50 -15.04 18.39 -1.50
N VAL A 51 -14.24 18.85 -2.47
CA VAL A 51 -13.39 17.99 -3.33
C VAL A 51 -12.53 17.04 -2.48
N GLN A 52 -12.06 17.53 -1.33
CA GLN A 52 -11.28 16.78 -0.34
C GLN A 52 -12.04 15.58 0.25
N HIS A 53 -13.34 15.73 0.49
CA HIS A 53 -14.17 14.69 1.11
C HIS A 53 -14.54 13.62 0.08
N LYS A 54 -14.76 14.03 -1.18
CA LYS A 54 -14.97 13.11 -2.31
C LYS A 54 -13.73 12.26 -2.62
N LEU A 55 -12.53 12.85 -2.51
CA LEU A 55 -11.26 12.10 -2.67
C LEU A 55 -11.04 11.09 -1.53
N LEU A 56 -11.28 11.48 -0.28
CA LEU A 56 -11.22 10.57 0.87
C LEU A 56 -12.23 9.43 0.75
N ALA A 57 -13.44 9.74 0.27
CA ALA A 57 -14.47 8.75 0.03
C ALA A 57 -14.09 7.73 -1.05
N PHE A 58 -13.56 8.21 -2.17
CA PHE A 58 -13.06 7.36 -3.25
C PHE A 58 -11.96 6.43 -2.74
N PHE A 59 -11.04 6.95 -1.93
CA PHE A 59 -9.97 6.16 -1.31
C PHE A 59 -10.50 5.06 -0.37
N LEU A 60 -11.43 5.39 0.52
CA LEU A 60 -12.02 4.41 1.44
C LEU A 60 -12.78 3.31 0.69
N ILE A 61 -13.49 3.67 -0.38
CA ILE A 61 -14.21 2.72 -1.23
C ILE A 61 -13.23 1.81 -1.97
N LEU A 62 -12.18 2.38 -2.58
CA LEU A 62 -11.14 1.61 -3.27
C LEU A 62 -10.48 0.62 -2.30
N TYR A 63 -10.06 1.09 -1.12
CA TYR A 63 -9.49 0.28 -0.07
C TYR A 63 -10.42 -0.87 0.36
N CYS A 64 -11.72 -0.60 0.54
CA CYS A 64 -12.69 -1.64 0.90
C CYS A 64 -12.89 -2.68 -0.21
N ILE A 65 -12.97 -2.26 -1.47
CA ILE A 65 -13.06 -3.17 -2.63
C ILE A 65 -11.83 -4.09 -2.65
N LEU A 66 -10.66 -3.54 -2.41
CA LEU A 66 -9.41 -4.28 -2.41
C LEU A 66 -9.29 -5.24 -1.26
N ASP A 67 -9.63 -4.82 -0.04
CA ASP A 67 -9.63 -5.70 1.12
C ASP A 67 -10.61 -6.88 0.92
N VAL A 68 -11.72 -6.66 0.22
CA VAL A 68 -12.63 -7.74 -0.20
C VAL A 68 -11.98 -8.66 -1.23
N ILE A 69 -11.40 -8.12 -2.32
CA ILE A 69 -10.72 -8.91 -3.36
C ILE A 69 -9.58 -9.74 -2.77
N LEU A 70 -8.75 -9.13 -1.91
CA LEU A 70 -7.62 -9.77 -1.23
C LEU A 70 -8.08 -10.91 -0.31
N ARG A 71 -9.23 -10.77 0.36
CA ARG A 71 -9.80 -11.85 1.18
C ARG A 71 -10.24 -13.04 0.36
N TYR A 72 -10.92 -12.80 -0.77
CA TYR A 72 -11.33 -13.87 -1.68
C TYR A 72 -10.13 -14.51 -2.41
N THR A 73 -9.03 -13.79 -2.56
CA THR A 73 -7.81 -14.28 -3.24
C THR A 73 -6.73 -14.83 -2.31
N SER A 74 -6.88 -14.72 -0.99
CA SER A 74 -5.92 -15.30 -0.03
C SER A 74 -5.75 -16.83 -0.15
N GLY A 75 -6.72 -17.53 -0.74
CA GLY A 75 -6.63 -18.96 -1.11
C GLY A 75 -6.15 -19.23 -2.53
N TRP A 76 -5.80 -18.20 -3.32
CA TRP A 76 -5.53 -18.30 -4.76
C TRP A 76 -4.05 -18.49 -5.09
N CYS A 77 -3.16 -18.42 -4.11
CA CYS A 77 -1.72 -18.64 -4.27
C CYS A 77 -1.36 -20.13 -4.42
N VAL A 78 -2.18 -20.89 -5.16
CA VAL A 78 -1.91 -22.27 -5.57
C VAL A 78 -1.10 -22.30 -6.87
N SER A 79 -1.05 -21.18 -7.58
CA SER A 79 -0.32 -21.03 -8.85
C SER A 79 0.45 -19.71 -8.88
N LEU A 80 1.65 -19.73 -9.46
CA LEU A 80 2.52 -18.56 -9.62
C LEU A 80 1.78 -17.35 -10.24
N LEU A 81 1.03 -17.57 -11.32
CA LEU A 81 0.29 -16.52 -12.02
C LEU A 81 -0.68 -15.77 -11.11
N LYS A 82 -1.45 -16.51 -10.30
CA LYS A 82 -2.40 -15.92 -9.35
C LYS A 82 -1.68 -15.17 -8.22
N CYS A 83 -0.54 -15.69 -7.75
CA CYS A 83 0.29 -15.01 -6.76
C CYS A 83 0.82 -13.67 -7.30
N LEU A 84 1.36 -13.66 -8.53
CA LEU A 84 1.81 -12.45 -9.21
C LEU A 84 0.67 -11.43 -9.40
N LEU A 85 -0.52 -11.89 -9.79
CA LEU A 85 -1.68 -11.01 -9.98
C LEU A 85 -2.10 -10.34 -8.68
N VAL A 86 -2.16 -11.09 -7.57
CA VAL A 86 -2.51 -10.54 -6.25
C VAL A 86 -1.46 -9.53 -5.78
N ILE A 87 -0.17 -9.89 -5.90
CA ILE A 87 0.94 -9.01 -5.54
C ILE A 87 0.91 -7.70 -6.37
N THR A 88 0.67 -7.81 -7.68
CA THR A 88 0.58 -6.64 -8.57
C THR A 88 -0.60 -5.74 -8.22
N LEU A 89 -1.77 -6.33 -7.93
CA LEU A 89 -2.93 -5.57 -7.48
C LEU A 89 -2.62 -4.83 -6.17
N GLU A 90 -2.04 -5.52 -5.19
CA GLU A 90 -1.69 -4.92 -3.91
C GLU A 90 -0.72 -3.73 -4.06
N PHE A 91 0.31 -3.90 -4.90
CA PHE A 91 1.24 -2.83 -5.24
C PHE A 91 0.55 -1.63 -5.88
N MET A 92 -0.29 -1.85 -6.90
CA MET A 92 -1.03 -0.77 -7.57
C MET A 92 -1.88 0.03 -6.59
N CYS A 93 -2.40 -0.64 -5.57
CA CYS A 93 -3.26 -0.01 -4.58
C CYS A 93 -2.49 0.80 -3.57
N TYR A 94 -1.32 0.32 -3.17
CA TYR A 94 -0.37 1.10 -2.39
C TYR A 94 0.05 2.37 -3.14
N VAL A 95 0.41 2.25 -4.44
CA VAL A 95 0.80 3.39 -5.27
C VAL A 95 -0.34 4.40 -5.41
N VAL A 96 -1.55 3.96 -5.76
CA VAL A 96 -2.73 4.84 -5.88
C VAL A 96 -3.06 5.49 -4.54
N GLY A 97 -3.01 4.75 -3.45
CA GLY A 97 -3.26 5.27 -2.11
C GLY A 97 -2.27 6.36 -1.70
N MET A 98 -0.98 6.10 -1.89
CA MET A 98 0.09 7.03 -1.51
C MET A 98 0.15 8.26 -2.42
N SER A 99 -0.08 8.10 -3.72
CA SER A 99 -0.18 9.24 -4.66
C SER A 99 -1.39 10.12 -4.33
N MET A 100 -2.53 9.55 -3.93
CA MET A 100 -3.66 10.32 -3.43
C MET A 100 -3.34 11.11 -2.16
N ILE A 101 -2.62 10.52 -1.19
CA ILE A 101 -2.18 11.24 0.03
C ILE A 101 -1.31 12.44 -0.34
N LEU A 102 -0.42 12.29 -1.32
CA LEU A 102 0.44 13.37 -1.79
C LEU A 102 -0.34 14.49 -2.47
N VAL A 103 -1.35 14.16 -3.29
CA VAL A 103 -2.24 15.16 -3.93
C VAL A 103 -3.08 15.88 -2.87
N VAL A 104 -3.58 15.14 -1.89
CA VAL A 104 -4.41 15.66 -0.80
C VAL A 104 -3.58 16.43 0.24
N ARG A 105 -2.25 16.40 0.17
CA ARG A 105 -1.34 17.22 1.00
C ARG A 105 -1.67 18.70 0.96
N ILE A 106 -2.17 19.19 -0.18
CA ILE A 106 -2.57 20.60 -0.38
C ILE A 106 -3.80 20.95 0.49
N CYS A 107 -4.57 19.94 0.89
CA CYS A 107 -5.91 20.07 1.42
C CYS A 107 -6.06 19.65 2.89
N LEU A 108 -5.33 18.61 3.31
CA LEU A 108 -5.35 18.10 4.68
C LEU A 108 -4.05 18.46 5.40
N GLY A 109 -4.12 18.73 6.71
CA GLY A 109 -2.94 19.06 7.50
C GLY A 109 -1.84 17.99 7.41
N ILE A 110 -0.58 18.41 7.44
CA ILE A 110 0.61 17.55 7.25
C ILE A 110 0.59 16.34 8.21
N SER A 111 0.21 16.55 9.47
CA SER A 111 0.13 15.49 10.49
C SER A 111 -0.85 14.37 10.13
N PHE A 112 -2.01 14.72 9.55
CA PHE A 112 -3.02 13.74 9.14
C PHE A 112 -2.54 12.89 7.97
N ASN A 113 -1.90 13.51 6.96
CA ASN A 113 -1.36 12.80 5.81
C ASN A 113 -0.25 11.84 6.18
N ILE A 114 0.64 12.23 7.11
CA ILE A 114 1.68 11.36 7.64
C ILE A 114 1.05 10.15 8.34
N GLY A 115 0.07 10.37 9.21
CA GLY A 115 -0.63 9.28 9.89
C GLY A 115 -1.27 8.28 8.91
N LEU A 116 -1.95 8.79 7.87
CA LEU A 116 -2.59 7.95 6.86
C LEU A 116 -1.56 7.17 6.02
N ALA A 117 -0.43 7.80 5.67
CA ALA A 117 0.66 7.14 4.94
C ALA A 117 1.29 6.00 5.76
N ILE A 118 1.48 6.20 7.06
CA ILE A 118 1.97 5.17 7.98
C ILE A 118 0.99 3.99 8.02
N VAL A 119 -0.30 4.25 8.22
CA VAL A 119 -1.33 3.20 8.28
C VAL A 119 -1.36 2.38 6.99
N LEU A 120 -1.35 3.03 5.82
CA LEU A 120 -1.30 2.35 4.53
C LEU A 120 -0.04 1.49 4.37
N THR A 121 1.11 2.02 4.74
CA THR A 121 2.38 1.32 4.61
C THR A 121 2.43 0.10 5.54
N VAL A 122 1.93 0.22 6.76
CA VAL A 122 1.85 -0.90 7.70
C VAL A 122 0.92 -1.99 7.19
N GLU A 123 -0.26 -1.65 6.67
CA GLU A 123 -1.18 -2.64 6.11
C GLU A 123 -0.61 -3.33 4.87
N TYR A 124 0.03 -2.57 3.97
CA TYR A 124 0.75 -3.12 2.82
C TYR A 124 1.82 -4.14 3.23
N ILE A 125 2.67 -3.79 4.20
CA ILE A 125 3.71 -4.71 4.69
C ILE A 125 3.09 -5.99 5.29
N LYS A 126 2.03 -5.86 6.10
CA LYS A 126 1.37 -7.01 6.72
C LYS A 126 0.79 -7.97 5.67
N TYR A 127 0.14 -7.45 4.64
CA TYR A 127 -0.47 -8.26 3.60
C TYR A 127 0.57 -8.98 2.75
N TRP A 128 1.62 -8.28 2.34
CA TRP A 128 2.74 -8.87 1.61
C TRP A 128 3.43 -10.02 2.35
N ILE A 129 3.73 -9.81 3.64
CA ILE A 129 4.32 -10.83 4.51
C ILE A 129 3.38 -12.04 4.59
N ARG A 130 2.08 -11.78 4.81
CA ARG A 130 1.09 -12.86 4.88
C ARG A 130 1.06 -13.67 3.59
N LEU A 131 1.01 -13.04 2.42
CA LEU A 131 1.04 -13.73 1.12
C LEU A 131 2.31 -14.55 0.93
N THR A 132 3.44 -14.05 1.40
CA THR A 132 4.71 -14.77 1.31
C THR A 132 4.72 -16.05 2.17
N PHE A 133 4.28 -15.96 3.43
CA PHE A 133 4.43 -17.04 4.42
C PHE A 133 3.22 -17.99 4.55
N THR A 134 2.05 -17.64 4.01
CA THR A 134 0.86 -18.52 4.04
C THR A 134 0.83 -19.55 2.91
N VAL A 135 1.77 -19.47 1.96
CA VAL A 135 1.78 -20.24 0.72
C VAL A 135 2.89 -21.29 0.79
N GLN A 136 2.74 -22.41 0.06
CA GLN A 136 3.84 -23.34 -0.19
C GLN A 136 5.10 -22.54 -0.57
N ASN A 137 6.12 -22.62 0.29
CA ASN A 137 7.24 -21.66 0.33
C ASN A 137 7.94 -21.43 -1.02
N GLU A 138 7.85 -22.38 -1.96
CA GLU A 138 8.52 -22.28 -3.26
C GLU A 138 7.80 -21.35 -4.26
N ILE A 139 6.47 -21.41 -4.35
CA ILE A 139 5.71 -20.59 -5.33
C ILE A 139 5.75 -19.12 -4.92
N SER A 140 5.55 -18.83 -3.63
CA SER A 140 5.59 -17.45 -3.12
C SER A 140 7.00 -16.87 -3.15
N LYS A 141 8.04 -17.69 -2.90
CA LYS A 141 9.44 -17.28 -3.09
C LYS A 141 9.70 -16.90 -4.55
N LEU A 142 9.34 -17.76 -5.50
CA LEU A 142 9.52 -17.49 -6.93
C LEU A 142 8.76 -16.23 -7.37
N ALA A 143 7.56 -16.00 -6.83
CA ALA A 143 6.80 -14.78 -7.10
C ALA A 143 7.53 -13.53 -6.58
N ASN A 144 8.06 -13.55 -5.36
CA ASN A 144 8.82 -12.44 -4.79
C ASN A 144 10.13 -12.17 -5.56
N GLU A 145 10.83 -13.22 -5.98
CA GLU A 145 12.03 -13.10 -6.82
C GLU A 145 11.69 -12.41 -8.14
N LEU A 146 10.66 -12.89 -8.85
CA LEU A 146 10.20 -12.30 -10.11
C LEU A 146 9.79 -10.83 -9.94
N VAL A 147 9.03 -10.51 -8.89
CA VAL A 147 8.63 -9.13 -8.60
C VAL A 147 9.84 -8.25 -8.34
N SER A 148 10.82 -8.72 -7.57
CA SER A 148 12.04 -7.96 -7.31
C SER A 148 12.84 -7.67 -8.58
N VAL A 149 12.96 -8.67 -9.48
CA VAL A 149 13.63 -8.52 -10.79
C VAL A 149 12.88 -7.52 -11.66
N LEU A 150 11.55 -7.66 -11.78
CA LEU A 150 10.73 -6.76 -12.59
C LEU A 150 10.76 -5.33 -12.05
N CYS A 151 10.64 -5.14 -10.73
CA CYS A 151 10.78 -3.83 -10.11
C CYS A 151 12.15 -3.20 -10.41
N THR A 152 13.22 -3.99 -10.34
CA THR A 152 14.58 -3.53 -10.68
C THR A 152 14.65 -3.07 -12.14
N ILE A 153 14.18 -3.89 -13.08
CA ILE A 153 14.20 -3.57 -14.52
C ILE A 153 13.38 -2.31 -14.79
N ILE A 154 12.15 -2.23 -14.29
CA ILE A 154 11.27 -1.07 -14.50
C ILE A 154 11.88 0.18 -13.88
N PHE A 155 12.46 0.08 -12.67
CA PHE A 155 13.13 1.21 -12.02
C PHE A 155 14.34 1.69 -12.84
N THR A 156 15.25 0.79 -13.23
CA THR A 156 16.46 1.15 -13.97
C THR A 156 16.14 1.70 -15.35
N VAL A 157 15.31 1.00 -16.13
CA VAL A 157 14.93 1.45 -17.49
C VAL A 157 14.10 2.73 -17.42
N GLY A 158 13.14 2.78 -16.50
CA GLY A 158 12.25 3.92 -16.32
C GLY A 158 12.98 5.20 -15.92
N THR A 159 13.90 5.11 -14.95
CA THR A 159 14.73 6.25 -14.54
C THR A 159 15.66 6.71 -15.66
N TYR A 160 16.19 5.79 -16.47
CA TYR A 160 16.98 6.13 -17.65
C TYR A 160 16.16 6.87 -18.71
N ILE A 161 14.95 6.38 -19.03
CA ILE A 161 14.01 7.04 -19.94
C ILE A 161 13.67 8.44 -19.43
N VAL A 162 13.44 8.62 -18.13
CA VAL A 162 13.16 9.95 -17.58
C VAL A 162 14.36 10.87 -17.68
N SER A 163 15.56 10.37 -17.39
CA SER A 163 16.79 11.16 -17.46
C SER A 163 17.08 11.66 -18.87
N ILE A 164 16.79 10.86 -19.91
CA ILE A 164 17.01 11.25 -21.30
C ILE A 164 15.83 12.06 -21.83
N GLY A 165 14.60 11.57 -21.66
CA GLY A 165 13.39 12.18 -22.22
C GLY A 165 13.03 13.54 -21.60
N PHE A 166 13.52 13.81 -20.39
CA PHE A 166 13.28 15.07 -19.67
C PHE A 166 14.58 15.77 -19.24
N SER A 167 15.69 15.56 -19.96
CA SER A 167 16.97 16.24 -19.69
C SER A 167 16.82 17.76 -19.73
N ASP A 168 16.03 18.25 -20.68
CA ASP A 168 15.89 19.68 -20.97
C ASP A 168 14.68 20.31 -20.27
N VAL A 169 13.91 19.51 -19.52
CA VAL A 169 12.71 19.96 -18.81
C VAL A 169 13.10 20.37 -17.39
N PRO A 170 12.97 21.67 -17.04
CA PRO A 170 13.30 22.15 -15.70
C PRO A 170 12.36 21.54 -14.66
N SER A 171 12.83 21.37 -13.43
CA SER A 171 11.98 20.87 -12.35
C SER A 171 10.88 21.89 -12.00
N PHE A 172 9.71 21.40 -11.56
CA PHE A 172 8.60 22.27 -11.17
C PHE A 172 9.00 23.29 -10.09
N ASN A 173 9.90 22.92 -9.17
CA ASN A 173 10.43 23.81 -8.15
C ASN A 173 11.25 24.97 -8.73
N VAL A 174 12.00 24.75 -9.80
CA VAL A 174 12.78 25.80 -10.48
C VAL A 174 11.83 26.78 -11.17
N ILE A 175 10.80 26.26 -11.84
CA ILE A 175 9.76 27.10 -12.45
C ILE A 175 9.04 27.91 -11.38
N GLN A 176 8.57 27.27 -10.31
CA GLN A 176 7.84 27.95 -9.23
C GLN A 176 8.66 29.06 -8.56
N LYS A 177 9.97 28.84 -8.33
CA LYS A 177 10.88 29.85 -7.76
C LYS A 177 11.14 31.04 -8.67
N SER A 178 10.86 30.91 -9.96
CA SER A 178 11.06 31.99 -10.94
C SER A 178 9.94 33.04 -10.90
N TYR A 179 8.87 32.81 -10.14
CA TYR A 179 7.73 33.72 -9.98
C TYR A 179 7.53 34.09 -8.51
N LYS A 180 7.11 35.32 -8.23
CA LYS A 180 6.96 35.81 -6.85
C LYS A 180 5.74 35.21 -6.15
N ASN A 181 4.70 34.89 -6.92
CA ASN A 181 3.42 34.41 -6.41
C ASN A 181 2.65 33.59 -7.47
N ILE A 182 1.68 32.80 -7.00
CA ILE A 182 0.90 31.87 -7.85
C ILE A 182 0.08 32.62 -8.90
N GLU A 183 -0.39 33.84 -8.60
CA GLU A 183 -1.16 34.68 -9.53
C GLU A 183 -0.32 35.13 -10.73
N GLU A 184 0.94 35.51 -10.50
CA GLU A 184 1.90 35.87 -11.55
C GLU A 184 2.24 34.66 -12.42
N LEU A 185 2.41 33.49 -11.79
CA LEU A 185 2.59 32.22 -12.50
C LEU A 185 1.36 31.88 -13.36
N MET A 186 0.15 31.98 -12.82
CA MET A 186 -1.08 31.71 -13.57
C MET A 186 -1.27 32.67 -14.74
N GLY A 187 -0.96 33.96 -14.55
CA GLY A 187 -0.97 34.96 -15.62
C GLY A 187 0.08 34.71 -16.71
N ALA A 188 1.26 34.19 -16.33
CA ALA A 188 2.28 33.80 -17.29
C ALA A 188 1.88 32.53 -18.07
N ILE A 189 1.22 31.57 -17.42
CA ILE A 189 0.73 30.33 -18.07
C ILE A 189 -0.33 30.62 -19.12
N THR A 190 -1.29 31.51 -18.83
CA THR A 190 -2.36 31.85 -19.78
C THR A 190 -1.87 32.59 -21.01
N ASN A 191 -0.77 33.34 -20.88
CA ASN A 191 -0.25 34.18 -21.96
C ASN A 191 0.95 33.56 -22.71
N ASN A 192 1.55 32.47 -22.21
CA ASN A 192 2.73 31.84 -22.80
C ASN A 192 2.53 30.32 -22.99
N GLN A 193 2.28 29.93 -24.23
CA GLN A 193 2.05 28.53 -24.61
C GLN A 193 3.29 27.64 -24.39
N GLU A 194 4.50 28.18 -24.55
CA GLU A 194 5.77 27.49 -24.31
C GLU A 194 5.93 27.15 -22.83
N LEU A 195 5.66 28.13 -21.96
CA LEU A 195 5.72 27.96 -20.50
C LEU A 195 4.67 26.96 -20.00
N SER A 196 3.45 27.03 -20.53
CA SER A 196 2.38 26.07 -20.23
C SER A 196 2.80 24.64 -20.59
N LYS A 197 3.41 24.44 -21.77
CA LYS A 197 3.96 23.15 -22.19
C LYS A 197 5.10 22.68 -21.28
N GLN A 198 6.01 23.57 -20.89
CA GLN A 198 7.09 23.23 -19.96
C GLN A 198 6.54 22.79 -18.60
N ILE A 199 5.56 23.50 -18.04
CA ILE A 199 4.93 23.13 -16.76
C ILE A 199 4.22 21.79 -16.86
N PHE A 200 3.50 21.52 -17.95
CA PHE A 200 2.89 20.23 -18.19
C PHE A 200 3.93 19.09 -18.20
N LEU A 201 5.03 19.26 -18.94
CA LEU A 201 6.11 18.29 -19.00
C LEU A 201 6.82 18.13 -17.65
N SER A 202 7.02 19.20 -16.88
CA SER A 202 7.59 19.15 -15.53
C SER A 202 6.71 18.40 -14.55
N CYS A 203 5.38 18.60 -14.62
CA CYS A 203 4.42 17.83 -13.83
C CYS A 203 4.44 16.35 -14.22
N PHE A 204 4.50 16.05 -15.52
CA PHE A 204 4.58 14.69 -16.02
C PHE A 204 5.87 13.99 -15.56
N LYS A 205 7.03 14.65 -15.69
CA LYS A 205 8.33 14.22 -15.15
C LYS A 205 8.24 13.88 -13.67
N MET A 206 7.68 14.79 -12.86
CA MET A 206 7.52 14.58 -11.42
C MET A 206 6.66 13.35 -11.09
N ILE A 207 5.59 13.09 -11.85
CA ILE A 207 4.75 11.90 -11.67
C ILE A 207 5.53 10.62 -11.96
N PHE A 208 6.33 10.58 -13.02
CA PHE A 208 7.18 9.42 -13.32
C PHE A 208 8.23 9.18 -12.25
N GLU A 209 8.99 10.22 -11.87
CA GLU A 209 10.01 10.14 -10.82
C GLU A 209 9.41 9.59 -9.52
N LEU A 210 8.25 10.12 -9.12
CA LEU A 210 7.54 9.64 -7.95
C LEU A 210 7.09 8.18 -8.11
N SER A 211 6.54 7.81 -9.26
CA SER A 211 6.08 6.44 -9.53
C SER A 211 7.22 5.43 -9.45
N PHE A 212 8.41 5.76 -9.95
CA PHE A 212 9.59 4.91 -9.85
C PHE A 212 10.11 4.82 -8.41
N LEU A 213 10.13 5.92 -7.66
CA LEU A 213 10.48 5.90 -6.24
C LEU A 213 9.56 4.97 -5.44
N MET A 214 8.28 4.90 -5.80
CA MET A 214 7.32 4.00 -5.16
C MET A 214 7.55 2.50 -5.45
N LEU A 215 8.42 2.13 -6.41
CA LEU A 215 8.84 0.74 -6.61
C LEU A 215 9.85 0.26 -5.55
N LEU A 216 10.59 1.18 -4.90
CA LEU A 216 11.64 0.84 -3.95
C LEU A 216 11.11 0.09 -2.71
N PRO A 217 10.03 0.51 -2.04
CA PRO A 217 9.47 -0.25 -0.92
C PRO A 217 9.11 -1.68 -1.30
N THR A 218 8.54 -1.87 -2.49
CA THR A 218 8.15 -3.17 -3.04
C THR A 218 9.35 -4.06 -3.31
N LEU A 219 10.39 -3.50 -3.92
CA LEU A 219 11.65 -4.17 -4.17
C LEU A 219 12.30 -4.63 -2.85
N CYS A 220 12.42 -3.73 -1.88
CA CYS A 220 12.98 -4.04 -0.55
C CYS A 220 12.20 -5.14 0.16
N LEU A 221 10.86 -5.05 0.15
CA LEU A 221 9.99 -6.00 0.84
C LEU A 221 10.06 -7.39 0.18
N SER A 222 10.09 -7.45 -1.16
CA SER A 222 10.22 -8.70 -1.91
C SER A 222 11.56 -9.39 -1.65
N LEU A 223 12.66 -8.64 -1.64
CA LEU A 223 13.99 -9.15 -1.33
C LEU A 223 14.08 -9.65 0.11
N LEU A 224 13.55 -8.88 1.07
CA LEU A 224 13.52 -9.28 2.47
C LEU A 224 12.71 -10.57 2.68
N CYS A 225 11.54 -10.68 2.05
CA CYS A 225 10.69 -11.85 2.10
C CYS A 225 11.41 -13.09 1.54
N THR A 226 12.07 -12.95 0.38
CA THR A 226 12.87 -14.01 -0.23
C THR A 226 13.99 -14.49 0.70
N ALA A 227 14.76 -13.55 1.26
CA ALA A 227 15.85 -13.87 2.19
C ALA A 227 15.35 -14.58 3.46
N LEU A 228 14.21 -14.17 4.01
CA LEU A 228 13.62 -14.83 5.18
C LEU A 228 13.15 -16.26 4.87
N VAL A 229 12.57 -16.49 3.68
CA VAL A 229 12.22 -17.85 3.24
C VAL A 229 13.47 -18.72 3.10
N ASP A 230 14.56 -18.19 2.55
CA ASP A 230 15.83 -18.91 2.43
C ASP A 230 16.44 -19.27 3.78
N ILE A 231 16.45 -18.33 4.73
CA ILE A 231 16.92 -18.58 6.09
C ILE A 231 16.08 -19.67 6.76
N MET A 232 14.76 -19.63 6.59
CA MET A 232 13.84 -20.64 7.12
C MET A 232 14.10 -22.02 6.50
N GLN A 233 14.24 -22.12 5.18
CA GLN A 233 14.54 -23.36 4.47
C GLN A 233 15.90 -23.94 4.89
N TYR A 234 16.92 -23.08 5.02
CA TYR A 234 18.23 -23.48 5.51
C TYR A 234 18.16 -24.06 6.94
N TYR A 235 17.43 -23.40 7.84
CA TYR A 235 17.26 -23.88 9.22
C TYR A 235 16.53 -25.22 9.27
N LEU A 236 15.50 -25.42 8.44
CA LEU A 236 14.80 -26.70 8.32
C LEU A 236 15.72 -27.82 7.86
N LYS A 237 16.45 -27.58 6.77
CA LYS A 237 17.39 -28.54 6.21
C LYS A 237 18.51 -28.90 7.19
N LYS A 238 19.05 -27.90 7.90
CA LYS A 238 20.09 -28.10 8.92
C LYS A 238 19.63 -29.01 10.07
N ASN A 239 18.35 -28.97 10.43
CA ASN A 239 17.80 -29.70 11.57
C ASN A 239 17.02 -30.97 11.17
N ASN A 240 17.07 -31.39 9.90
CA ASN A 240 16.28 -32.52 9.36
C ASN A 240 14.77 -32.39 9.66
N LEU A 241 14.25 -31.17 9.66
CA LEU A 241 12.85 -30.87 9.91
C LEU A 241 12.12 -30.73 8.57
N THR A 242 10.99 -31.42 8.42
CA THR A 242 10.17 -31.39 7.21
C THR A 242 9.13 -30.26 7.19
N ASP A 243 8.77 -29.70 8.37
CA ASP A 243 7.81 -28.60 8.49
C ASP A 243 8.16 -27.62 9.62
N TYR A 244 8.29 -26.34 9.30
CA TYR A 244 8.65 -25.28 10.25
C TYR A 244 7.52 -24.97 11.22
N TRP A 245 6.29 -24.87 10.72
CA TRP A 245 5.14 -24.48 11.52
C TRP A 245 4.76 -25.59 12.51
N GLY A 246 4.71 -26.85 12.05
CA GLY A 246 4.52 -27.99 12.92
C GLY A 246 5.63 -28.19 13.96
N THR A 247 6.85 -27.70 13.70
CA THR A 247 7.93 -27.74 14.70
C THR A 247 7.84 -26.59 15.70
N LEU A 248 7.52 -25.37 15.25
CA LEU A 248 7.25 -24.22 16.13
C LEU A 248 6.07 -24.48 17.07
N GLU A 249 5.02 -25.11 16.57
CA GLU A 249 3.83 -25.46 17.36
C GLU A 249 4.17 -26.54 18.41
N ARG A 250 4.95 -27.57 18.03
CA ARG A 250 5.50 -28.55 18.99
C ARG A 250 6.42 -27.92 20.03
N MET A 251 7.25 -26.94 19.66
CA MET A 251 8.09 -26.19 20.60
C MET A 251 7.29 -25.33 21.56
N LYS A 252 6.21 -24.68 21.10
CA LYS A 252 5.28 -23.93 21.96
C LYS A 252 4.55 -24.85 22.95
N ILE A 253 4.09 -26.02 22.49
CA ILE A 253 3.44 -27.03 23.34
C ILE A 253 4.42 -27.56 24.40
N ASN A 254 5.64 -27.91 24.02
CA ASN A 254 6.66 -28.41 24.96
C ASN A 254 7.12 -27.37 25.99
N ARG A 255 7.06 -26.07 25.67
CA ARG A 255 7.29 -25.01 26.67
C ARG A 255 6.12 -24.85 27.65
N LYS A 256 4.88 -25.02 27.18
CA LYS A 256 3.69 -25.01 28.06
C LYS A 256 3.66 -26.21 29.01
N ASN A 257 4.15 -27.37 28.59
CA ASN A 257 4.19 -28.58 29.43
C ASN A 257 5.38 -28.63 30.41
N LYS A 258 6.29 -27.64 30.37
CA LYS A 258 7.43 -27.51 31.30
C LYS A 258 7.20 -26.49 32.42
N ILE A 259 6.02 -25.89 32.47
CA ILE A 259 5.52 -25.04 33.57
C ILE A 259 4.47 -25.84 34.31
#